data_AF-A0A662M9V1-F1
#
_entry.id   AF-A0A662M9V1-F1
#
_cell.length_a   1.000
_cell.length_b   1.000
_cell.length_c   1.000
_cell.angle_alpha   90.00
_cell.angle_beta   90.00
_cell.angle_gamma   90.00
#
_symmetry.space_group_name_H-M   'P 1'
#
loop_
_entity.id
_entity.type
_entity.pdbx_description
1 polymer ?
#
loop_
_entity_poly.entity_id
_entity_poly.type
_entity_poly.pdbx_seq_one_letter_code
_entity_poly.pdbx_strand_id
1 'polypeptide(L)'
;YGGEWFGKAVLCGGDSHNDDGSVYEGEYTKEHAANYLNEFEITKLYASEENLDDKSIRQAINDGAGFVDFSGHGNRYSWATHPPGEFNTWIGIDVSDVTLLSNTNEYPVVVLDACSTGNFKYGNCLAWHFVKASDKGAIATFATTALSWGYLGSSCIAGLSGYMDIRLTKHFSQMEKAGEVLANSIDDYLNYHSRMDKADYKTVEEFELFGDPTLQIGGYEGCSLSKPRPGYFYLFNKEVMPTLFGRTFIIGKIEIEAATATDMTKVDFYIDEELRHTAENAPYTWTWDEIAFGKHNIKIVGYKESGGTVENDLDVTIFNI
;
A
#
# COMPACT_ATOMS: atom_id res chain seq x y z
N TYR A 1 6.68 -1.02 7.58
CA TYR A 1 7.60 -1.49 6.53
C TYR A 1 7.76 -3.00 6.72
N GLY A 2 7.69 -3.82 5.66
CA GLY A 2 8.13 -5.23 5.71
C GLY A 2 7.29 -6.17 6.58
N GLY A 3 6.04 -5.79 6.90
CA GLY A 3 5.10 -6.76 7.48
C GLY A 3 4.69 -7.77 6.43
N GLU A 4 4.44 -9.02 6.82
CA GLU A 4 3.98 -10.08 5.91
C GLU A 4 2.76 -9.66 5.08
N TRP A 5 1.91 -8.77 5.61
CA TRP A 5 0.77 -8.18 4.91
C TRP A 5 1.14 -7.46 3.60
N PHE A 6 2.33 -6.84 3.51
CA PHE A 6 2.71 -6.08 2.31
C PHE A 6 2.97 -7.01 1.12
N GLY A 7 3.42 -8.24 1.36
CA GLY A 7 3.62 -9.26 0.32
C GLY A 7 2.32 -9.87 -0.19
N LYS A 8 1.14 -9.34 0.18
CA LYS A 8 -0.16 -9.85 -0.27
C LYS A 8 -0.84 -8.85 -1.22
N ALA A 9 -1.46 -9.38 -2.26
CA ALA A 9 -2.23 -8.60 -3.23
C ALA A 9 -3.66 -9.14 -3.33
N VAL A 10 -4.64 -8.24 -3.46
CA VAL A 10 -6.05 -8.58 -3.65
C VAL A 10 -6.49 -8.04 -5.01
N LEU A 11 -6.94 -8.93 -5.89
CA LEU A 11 -7.39 -8.58 -7.25
C LEU A 11 -8.89 -8.84 -7.38
N CYS A 12 -9.66 -7.81 -7.69
CA CYS A 12 -11.12 -7.85 -7.80
C CYS A 12 -11.55 -7.62 -9.26
N GLY A 13 -12.41 -8.50 -9.78
CA GLY A 13 -12.88 -8.42 -11.17
C GLY A 13 -14.17 -9.21 -11.42
N GLY A 14 -14.84 -8.91 -12.53
CA GLY A 14 -16.03 -9.62 -12.96
C GLY A 14 -16.36 -9.35 -14.42
N ASP A 15 -17.59 -9.67 -14.82
CA ASP A 15 -18.10 -9.48 -16.17
C ASP A 15 -18.54 -8.02 -16.37
N SER A 16 -17.70 -7.21 -17.01
CA SER A 16 -17.91 -5.76 -17.03
C SER A 16 -18.85 -5.31 -18.14
N HIS A 17 -19.09 -6.12 -19.18
CA HIS A 17 -19.91 -5.69 -20.30
C HIS A 17 -20.86 -6.78 -20.78
N ASN A 18 -22.05 -6.37 -21.19
CA ASN A 18 -23.00 -7.26 -21.86
C ASN A 18 -22.56 -7.49 -23.31
N ASP A 19 -21.60 -8.39 -23.48
CA ASP A 19 -21.00 -8.77 -24.75
C ASP A 19 -21.26 -10.26 -25.08
N ASP A 20 -20.36 -10.91 -25.85
CA ASP A 20 -20.53 -12.31 -26.21
C ASP A 20 -20.24 -13.31 -25.07
N GLY A 21 -19.81 -12.82 -23.90
CA GLY A 21 -19.55 -13.59 -22.69
C GLY A 21 -18.32 -14.50 -22.79
N SER A 22 -17.47 -14.31 -23.80
CA SER A 22 -16.26 -15.11 -23.98
C SER A 22 -15.11 -14.70 -23.06
N VAL A 23 -15.15 -13.47 -22.53
CA VAL A 23 -14.14 -12.89 -21.66
C VAL A 23 -14.82 -12.01 -20.62
N TYR A 24 -14.57 -12.25 -19.33
CA TYR A 24 -14.99 -11.35 -18.26
C TYR A 24 -13.92 -10.28 -18.08
N GLU A 25 -14.12 -9.06 -18.60
CA GLU A 25 -12.99 -8.13 -18.82
C GLU A 25 -12.29 -7.70 -17.53
N GLY A 26 -13.03 -7.59 -16.42
CA GLY A 26 -12.43 -7.25 -15.13
C GLY A 26 -11.48 -8.34 -14.67
N GLU A 27 -11.93 -9.61 -14.70
CA GLU A 27 -11.09 -10.77 -14.33
C GLU A 27 -9.92 -10.93 -15.31
N TYR A 28 -10.17 -10.77 -16.61
CA TYR A 28 -9.14 -10.87 -17.64
C TYR A 28 -8.05 -9.81 -17.46
N THR A 29 -8.42 -8.57 -17.15
CA THR A 29 -7.47 -7.50 -16.82
C THR A 29 -6.66 -7.87 -15.58
N LYS A 30 -7.29 -8.41 -14.52
CA LYS A 30 -6.60 -8.83 -13.29
C LYS A 30 -5.65 -10.00 -13.52
N GLU A 31 -5.98 -10.97 -14.37
CA GLU A 31 -5.04 -12.03 -14.76
C GLU A 31 -3.78 -11.49 -15.43
N HIS A 32 -3.90 -10.40 -16.20
CA HIS A 32 -2.74 -9.78 -16.84
C HIS A 32 -1.93 -8.94 -15.86
N ALA A 33 -2.59 -8.22 -14.95
CA ALA A 33 -1.94 -7.50 -13.85
C ALA A 33 -1.17 -8.46 -12.93
N ALA A 34 -1.74 -9.63 -12.62
CA ALA A 34 -1.13 -10.65 -11.77
C ALA A 34 0.25 -11.13 -12.26
N ASN A 35 0.53 -11.07 -13.57
CA ASN A 35 1.84 -11.45 -14.12
C ASN A 35 3.00 -10.57 -13.64
N TYR A 36 2.71 -9.37 -13.11
CA TYR A 36 3.71 -8.47 -12.54
C TYR A 36 3.86 -8.63 -11.02
N LEU A 37 3.01 -9.43 -10.38
CA LEU A 37 2.94 -9.62 -8.93
C LEU A 37 3.51 -10.99 -8.51
N ASN A 38 4.53 -11.48 -9.21
CA ASN A 38 5.13 -12.81 -8.98
C ASN A 38 5.77 -12.98 -7.59
N GLU A 39 6.09 -11.88 -6.91
CA GLU A 39 6.61 -11.88 -5.53
C GLU A 39 5.51 -11.73 -4.47
N PHE A 40 4.25 -11.64 -4.88
CA PHE A 40 3.11 -11.46 -3.97
C PHE A 40 2.27 -12.74 -3.86
N GLU A 41 1.73 -12.97 -2.67
CA GLU A 41 0.61 -13.90 -2.46
C GLU A 41 -0.69 -13.24 -2.96
N ILE A 42 -1.29 -13.80 -4.01
CA ILE A 42 -2.45 -13.19 -4.69
C ILE A 42 -3.75 -13.86 -4.22
N THR A 43 -4.64 -13.04 -3.66
CA THR A 43 -6.06 -13.38 -3.47
C THR A 43 -6.88 -12.84 -4.63
N LYS A 44 -7.53 -13.72 -5.39
CA LYS A 44 -8.45 -13.35 -6.46
C LYS A 44 -9.88 -13.38 -5.93
N LEU A 45 -10.57 -12.25 -6.04
CA LEU A 45 -11.99 -12.13 -5.73
C LEU A 45 -12.72 -11.87 -7.06
N TYR A 46 -13.23 -12.95 -7.64
CA TYR A 46 -13.81 -12.95 -8.98
C TYR A 46 -15.29 -13.28 -8.92
N ALA A 47 -16.08 -12.51 -9.67
CA ALA A 47 -17.52 -12.72 -9.73
C ALA A 47 -17.86 -14.10 -10.31
N SER A 48 -17.05 -14.63 -11.23
CA SER A 48 -17.19 -15.97 -11.80
C SER A 48 -16.90 -17.11 -10.82
N GLU A 49 -16.16 -16.83 -9.75
CA GLU A 49 -15.84 -17.79 -8.68
C GLU A 49 -16.84 -17.75 -7.52
N GLU A 50 -17.87 -16.90 -7.61
CA GLU A 50 -18.89 -16.70 -6.56
C GLU A 50 -18.29 -16.32 -5.18
N ASN A 51 -17.09 -15.74 -5.17
CA ASN A 51 -16.34 -15.37 -3.97
C ASN A 51 -16.18 -13.85 -3.79
N LEU A 52 -16.77 -13.05 -4.68
CA LEU A 52 -16.73 -11.59 -4.66
C LEU A 52 -18.03 -11.02 -4.08
N ASP A 53 -17.93 -10.23 -3.02
CA ASP A 53 -18.98 -9.41 -2.41
C ASP A 53 -18.36 -8.30 -1.51
N ASP A 54 -19.18 -7.43 -0.93
CA ASP A 54 -18.72 -6.35 -0.04
C ASP A 54 -17.97 -6.89 1.19
N LYS A 55 -18.33 -8.08 1.68
CA LYS A 55 -17.75 -8.70 2.87
C LYS A 55 -16.39 -9.30 2.60
N SER A 56 -16.25 -10.07 1.53
CA SER A 56 -15.01 -10.69 1.08
C SER A 56 -13.98 -9.63 0.71
N ILE A 57 -14.37 -8.56 0.03
CA ILE A 57 -13.47 -7.43 -0.27
C ILE A 57 -12.98 -6.79 1.04
N ARG A 58 -13.88 -6.40 1.96
CA ARG A 58 -13.48 -5.83 3.25
C ARG A 58 -12.61 -6.80 4.05
N GLN A 59 -12.95 -8.09 4.06
CA GLN A 59 -12.20 -9.12 4.77
C GLN A 59 -10.78 -9.24 4.23
N ALA A 60 -10.60 -9.34 2.91
CA ALA A 60 -9.30 -9.44 2.28
C ALA A 60 -8.41 -8.22 2.54
N ILE A 61 -8.99 -7.00 2.59
CA ILE A 61 -8.27 -5.79 3.00
C ILE A 61 -7.92 -5.83 4.50
N ASN A 62 -8.84 -6.29 5.34
CA ASN A 62 -8.67 -6.37 6.79
C ASN A 62 -7.67 -7.45 7.24
N ASP A 63 -7.47 -8.50 6.43
CA ASP A 63 -6.46 -9.54 6.65
C ASP A 63 -5.03 -9.08 6.27
N GLY A 64 -4.91 -7.83 5.83
CA GLY A 64 -3.67 -7.16 5.47
C GLY A 64 -3.30 -7.39 4.00
N ALA A 65 -3.14 -6.30 3.24
CA ALA A 65 -2.70 -6.34 1.85
C ALA A 65 -1.77 -5.17 1.54
N GLY A 66 -0.71 -5.40 0.76
CA GLY A 66 0.16 -4.35 0.22
C GLY A 66 -0.45 -3.69 -1.01
N PHE A 67 -1.23 -4.45 -1.77
CA PHE A 67 -1.84 -4.01 -3.01
C PHE A 67 -3.29 -4.47 -3.12
N VAL A 68 -4.18 -3.60 -3.58
CA VAL A 68 -5.57 -3.94 -3.88
C VAL A 68 -5.94 -3.31 -5.21
N ASP A 69 -6.48 -4.12 -6.11
CA ASP A 69 -6.71 -3.70 -7.48
C ASP A 69 -8.09 -4.12 -7.97
N PHE A 70 -8.84 -3.17 -8.50
CA PHE A 70 -10.24 -3.31 -8.88
C PHE A 70 -10.42 -2.95 -10.35
N SER A 71 -11.00 -3.84 -11.16
CA SER A 71 -11.41 -3.52 -12.54
C SER A 71 -12.90 -3.82 -12.76
N GLY A 72 -13.64 -2.78 -13.14
CA GLY A 72 -15.08 -2.85 -13.36
C GLY A 72 -15.74 -1.48 -13.56
N HIS A 73 -16.95 -1.33 -13.03
CA HIS A 73 -17.75 -0.11 -13.08
C HIS A 73 -17.56 0.76 -11.86
N GLY A 74 -17.86 2.04 -12.04
CA GLY A 74 -17.77 2.98 -10.93
C GLY A 74 -18.68 4.18 -11.06
N ASN A 75 -18.85 4.81 -9.92
CA ASN A 75 -19.26 6.18 -9.82
C ASN A 75 -18.43 6.88 -8.74
N ARG A 76 -18.78 8.11 -8.41
CA ARG A 76 -18.05 8.91 -7.43
C ARG A 76 -17.89 8.24 -6.05
N TYR A 77 -18.81 7.36 -5.64
CA TYR A 77 -18.87 6.80 -4.30
C TYR A 77 -18.77 5.28 -4.23
N SER A 78 -18.71 4.58 -5.36
CA SER A 78 -18.66 3.11 -5.36
C SER A 78 -17.92 2.54 -6.56
N TRP A 79 -17.39 1.34 -6.36
CA TRP A 79 -16.90 0.43 -7.39
C TRP A 79 -17.80 -0.80 -7.40
N ALA A 80 -18.10 -1.36 -8.57
CA ALA A 80 -18.86 -2.60 -8.69
C ALA A 80 -18.59 -3.33 -10.01
N THR A 81 -18.98 -4.59 -10.07
CA THR A 81 -18.96 -5.44 -11.27
C THR A 81 -20.19 -6.35 -11.31
N HIS A 82 -20.28 -7.21 -12.32
CA HIS A 82 -21.37 -8.17 -12.48
C HIS A 82 -20.88 -9.62 -12.43
N PRO A 83 -21.71 -10.55 -11.94
CA PRO A 83 -21.54 -11.97 -12.23
C PRO A 83 -21.66 -12.25 -13.74
N PRO A 84 -21.04 -13.34 -14.22
CA PRO A 84 -21.14 -13.76 -15.62
C PRO A 84 -22.58 -13.77 -16.15
N GLY A 85 -22.87 -12.95 -17.16
CA GLY A 85 -24.18 -12.87 -17.80
C GLY A 85 -25.30 -12.22 -16.95
N GLU A 86 -25.02 -11.67 -15.76
CA GLU A 86 -26.01 -11.07 -14.86
C GLU A 86 -25.87 -9.54 -14.71
N PHE A 87 -26.06 -8.80 -15.80
CA PHE A 87 -25.84 -7.34 -15.84
C PHE A 87 -26.86 -6.47 -15.08
N ASN A 88 -27.84 -7.08 -14.40
CA ASN A 88 -28.73 -6.38 -13.47
C ASN A 88 -28.30 -6.54 -12.00
N THR A 89 -27.37 -7.45 -11.73
CA THR A 89 -26.84 -7.76 -10.40
C THR A 89 -25.54 -6.99 -10.21
N TRP A 90 -25.46 -6.13 -9.18
CA TRP A 90 -24.27 -5.32 -8.90
C TRP A 90 -23.59 -5.81 -7.62
N ILE A 91 -22.30 -6.10 -7.72
CA ILE A 91 -21.47 -6.60 -6.61
C ILE A 91 -20.26 -5.69 -6.48
N GLY A 92 -19.97 -5.17 -5.28
CA GLY A 92 -18.84 -4.28 -5.09
C GLY A 92 -18.80 -3.63 -3.72
N ILE A 93 -18.17 -2.46 -3.65
CA ILE A 93 -18.00 -1.67 -2.42
C ILE A 93 -18.33 -0.20 -2.63
N ASP A 94 -18.71 0.47 -1.55
CA ASP A 94 -18.91 1.91 -1.49
C ASP A 94 -18.13 2.58 -0.33
N VAL A 95 -18.29 3.90 -0.19
CA VAL A 95 -17.64 4.69 0.87
C VAL A 95 -18.01 4.24 2.29
N SER A 96 -19.18 3.63 2.50
CA SER A 96 -19.60 3.04 3.77
C SER A 96 -18.77 1.81 4.09
N ASP A 97 -18.43 0.99 3.08
CA ASP A 97 -17.58 -0.18 3.23
C ASP A 97 -16.17 0.19 3.63
N VAL A 98 -15.62 1.25 3.02
CA VAL A 98 -14.32 1.82 3.40
C VAL A 98 -14.32 2.28 4.86
N THR A 99 -15.45 2.82 5.34
CA THR A 99 -15.60 3.25 6.75
C THR A 99 -15.56 2.07 7.72
N LEU A 100 -16.00 0.89 7.27
CA LEU A 100 -16.04 -0.34 8.06
C LEU A 100 -14.73 -1.13 8.07
N LEU A 101 -13.70 -0.70 7.32
CA LEU A 101 -12.38 -1.34 7.35
C LEU A 101 -11.75 -1.27 8.75
N SER A 102 -10.84 -2.20 9.03
CA SER A 102 -10.13 -2.38 10.30
C SER A 102 -8.65 -2.73 10.12
N ASN A 103 -8.07 -2.48 8.94
CA ASN A 103 -6.68 -2.72 8.58
C ASN A 103 -5.71 -1.67 9.19
N THR A 104 -5.74 -1.52 10.51
CA THR A 104 -4.89 -0.56 11.22
C THR A 104 -3.41 -0.89 11.06
N ASN A 105 -2.63 0.10 10.59
CA ASN A 105 -1.19 -0.01 10.27
C ASN A 105 -0.85 -0.90 9.05
N GLU A 106 -1.83 -1.34 8.27
CA GLU A 106 -1.68 -2.23 7.12
C GLU A 106 -2.36 -1.61 5.90
N TYR A 107 -1.81 -0.48 5.44
CA TYR A 107 -2.44 0.38 4.45
C TYR A 107 -1.95 0.03 3.02
N PRO A 108 -2.78 -0.62 2.18
CA PRO A 108 -2.42 -0.93 0.80
C PRO A 108 -2.27 0.32 -0.06
N VAL A 109 -1.61 0.12 -1.21
CA VAL A 109 -1.85 0.94 -2.40
C VAL A 109 -3.07 0.36 -3.13
N VAL A 110 -4.01 1.22 -3.52
CA VAL A 110 -5.24 0.82 -4.20
C VAL A 110 -5.26 1.29 -5.66
N VAL A 111 -5.69 0.46 -6.60
CA VAL A 111 -6.01 0.86 -7.97
C VAL A 111 -7.52 0.68 -8.20
N LEU A 112 -8.18 1.73 -8.68
CA LEU A 112 -9.61 1.75 -9.02
C LEU A 112 -9.78 1.98 -10.53
N ASP A 113 -9.64 0.92 -11.33
CA ASP A 113 -10.01 0.91 -12.75
C ASP A 113 -11.53 0.83 -12.88
N ALA A 114 -12.14 2.01 -12.80
CA ALA A 114 -13.57 2.21 -12.91
C ALA A 114 -13.90 3.69 -13.06
N CYS A 115 -15.04 3.98 -13.69
CA CYS A 115 -15.48 5.35 -13.96
C CYS A 115 -15.63 6.19 -12.69
N SER A 116 -15.02 7.38 -12.68
CA SER A 116 -15.31 8.49 -11.77
C SER A 116 -15.08 8.21 -10.28
N THR A 117 -14.45 7.11 -9.92
CA THR A 117 -14.09 6.74 -8.54
C THR A 117 -13.14 7.77 -7.90
N GLY A 118 -12.41 8.52 -8.74
CA GLY A 118 -11.56 9.65 -8.41
C GLY A 118 -12.17 11.03 -8.72
N ASN A 119 -13.49 11.19 -8.91
CA ASN A 119 -14.06 12.49 -9.27
C ASN A 119 -14.05 13.50 -8.10
N PHE A 120 -12.91 14.13 -7.87
CA PHE A 120 -12.66 15.08 -6.78
C PHE A 120 -13.16 16.49 -7.04
N LYS A 121 -13.61 16.80 -8.27
CA LYS A 121 -14.17 18.12 -8.64
C LYS A 121 -15.28 18.56 -7.67
N TYR A 122 -16.05 17.60 -7.17
CA TYR A 122 -17.20 17.86 -6.30
C TYR A 122 -16.94 17.58 -4.81
N GLY A 123 -15.69 17.35 -4.40
CA GLY A 123 -15.27 17.03 -3.03
C GLY A 123 -14.89 15.55 -2.87
N ASN A 124 -15.27 14.93 -1.75
CA ASN A 124 -14.90 13.52 -1.47
C ASN A 124 -15.37 12.57 -2.57
N CYS A 125 -14.54 11.60 -2.94
CA CYS A 125 -14.85 10.50 -3.84
C CYS A 125 -14.45 9.18 -3.16
N LEU A 126 -14.63 8.04 -3.84
CA LEU A 126 -14.21 6.73 -3.33
C LEU A 126 -12.70 6.70 -3.08
N ALA A 127 -11.89 7.16 -4.03
CA ALA A 127 -10.43 7.23 -3.87
C ALA A 127 -10.02 8.07 -2.64
N TRP A 128 -10.63 9.25 -2.45
CA TRP A 128 -10.34 10.04 -1.26
C TRP A 128 -10.85 9.40 0.04
N HIS A 129 -11.91 8.59 0.02
CA HIS A 129 -12.38 7.88 1.22
C HIS A 129 -11.37 6.84 1.70
N PHE A 130 -10.71 6.14 0.78
CA PHE A 130 -9.64 5.21 1.13
C PHE A 130 -8.48 5.92 1.84
N VAL A 131 -8.00 7.04 1.28
CA VAL A 131 -6.80 7.72 1.80
C VAL A 131 -7.05 8.54 3.07
N LYS A 132 -8.24 9.13 3.21
CA LYS A 132 -8.55 10.02 4.35
C LYS A 132 -8.98 9.29 5.63
N ALA A 133 -9.22 7.97 5.55
CA ALA A 133 -9.76 7.24 6.67
C ALA A 133 -8.74 7.15 7.81
N SER A 134 -9.14 7.46 9.05
CA SER A 134 -8.23 7.39 10.20
C SER A 134 -8.02 5.94 10.60
N ASP A 135 -6.75 5.54 10.73
CA ASP A 135 -6.33 4.23 11.24
C ASP A 135 -6.84 3.02 10.45
N LYS A 136 -7.18 3.22 9.17
CA LYS A 136 -7.68 2.21 8.21
C LYS A 136 -7.58 2.75 6.78
N GLY A 137 -7.99 1.96 5.80
CA GLY A 137 -8.11 2.41 4.41
C GLY A 137 -6.82 2.17 3.63
N ALA A 138 -6.35 3.15 2.86
CA ALA A 138 -5.20 3.00 1.97
C ALA A 138 -4.17 4.12 2.21
N ILE A 139 -2.90 3.86 1.88
CA ILE A 139 -1.85 4.89 1.94
C ILE A 139 -1.84 5.75 0.67
N ALA A 140 -2.26 5.16 -0.46
CA ALA A 140 -2.39 5.82 -1.75
C ALA A 140 -3.48 5.13 -2.59
N THR A 141 -4.09 5.87 -3.51
CA THR A 141 -5.04 5.31 -4.47
C THR A 141 -4.81 5.90 -5.85
N PHE A 142 -4.80 5.08 -6.90
CA PHE A 142 -4.88 5.50 -8.29
C PHE A 142 -6.30 5.32 -8.79
N ALA A 143 -6.91 6.34 -9.37
CA ALA A 143 -8.31 6.28 -9.78
C ALA A 143 -8.61 7.22 -10.95
N THR A 144 -9.65 6.89 -11.72
CA THR A 144 -10.09 7.76 -12.83
C THR A 144 -10.95 8.91 -12.32
N THR A 145 -10.67 10.12 -12.81
CA THR A 145 -11.37 11.34 -12.39
C THR A 145 -12.68 11.59 -13.14
N ALA A 146 -12.92 10.89 -14.24
CA ALA A 146 -14.05 11.09 -15.14
C ALA A 146 -14.63 9.76 -15.65
N LEU A 147 -15.41 9.80 -16.72
CA LEU A 147 -15.90 8.57 -17.39
C LEU A 147 -14.71 7.84 -18.03
N SER A 148 -14.37 6.66 -17.54
CA SER A 148 -13.29 5.83 -18.09
C SER A 148 -13.80 4.98 -19.25
N TRP A 149 -12.93 4.67 -20.21
CA TRP A 149 -13.25 3.78 -21.34
C TRP A 149 -12.41 2.52 -21.29
N GLY A 150 -13.01 1.41 -21.72
CA GLY A 150 -12.33 0.13 -21.90
C GLY A 150 -12.74 -0.50 -23.23
N TYR A 151 -11.87 -1.35 -23.78
CA TYR A 151 -12.24 -2.21 -24.90
C TYR A 151 -12.99 -3.46 -24.40
N LEU A 152 -13.78 -4.07 -25.28
CA LEU A 152 -14.54 -5.29 -25.00
C LEU A 152 -13.69 -6.54 -25.23
N GLY A 153 -14.08 -7.62 -24.56
CA GLY A 153 -13.46 -8.93 -24.71
C GLY A 153 -11.95 -8.92 -24.42
N SER A 154 -11.18 -9.77 -25.11
CA SER A 154 -9.73 -9.86 -24.90
C SER A 154 -8.94 -8.61 -25.31
N SER A 155 -9.57 -7.65 -25.99
CA SER A 155 -8.94 -6.38 -26.33
C SER A 155 -8.89 -5.40 -25.16
N CYS A 156 -9.57 -5.68 -24.03
CA CYS A 156 -9.59 -4.81 -22.84
C CYS A 156 -8.19 -4.45 -22.31
N ILE A 157 -7.19 -5.29 -22.53
CA ILE A 157 -5.80 -5.07 -22.11
C ILE A 157 -4.96 -4.27 -23.12
N ALA A 158 -5.49 -4.04 -24.32
CA ALA A 158 -4.69 -3.53 -25.45
C ALA A 158 -4.49 -2.01 -25.42
N GLY A 159 -5.33 -1.28 -24.68
CA GLY A 159 -5.27 0.17 -24.51
C GLY A 159 -6.30 0.63 -23.48
N LEU A 160 -6.50 1.94 -23.40
CA LEU A 160 -7.43 2.61 -22.49
C LEU A 160 -7.22 2.17 -21.02
N SER A 161 -8.31 2.04 -20.25
CA SER A 161 -8.21 1.85 -18.81
C SER A 161 -7.57 0.52 -18.41
N GLY A 162 -7.89 -0.58 -19.10
CA GLY A 162 -7.30 -1.90 -18.83
C GLY A 162 -5.78 -1.94 -19.08
N TYR A 163 -5.28 -1.22 -20.10
CA TYR A 163 -3.82 -1.09 -20.27
C TYR A 163 -3.18 -0.27 -19.14
N MET A 164 -3.78 0.88 -18.80
CA MET A 164 -3.27 1.75 -17.72
C MET A 164 -3.22 1.02 -16.39
N ASP A 165 -4.27 0.28 -16.05
CA ASP A 165 -4.37 -0.57 -14.87
C ASP A 165 -3.18 -1.56 -14.79
N ILE A 166 -2.94 -2.32 -15.84
CA ILE A 166 -1.83 -3.28 -15.90
C ILE A 166 -0.48 -2.59 -15.74
N ARG A 167 -0.32 -1.36 -16.27
CA ARG A 167 0.91 -0.57 -16.12
C ARG A 167 1.10 -0.05 -14.70
N LEU A 168 0.04 0.43 -14.06
CA LEU A 168 0.08 0.82 -12.65
C LEU A 168 0.54 -0.35 -11.79
N THR A 169 0.02 -1.56 -12.03
CA THR A 169 0.43 -2.78 -11.33
C THR A 169 1.90 -3.15 -11.61
N LYS A 170 2.35 -3.05 -12.87
CA LYS A 170 3.76 -3.26 -13.25
C LYS A 170 4.73 -2.33 -12.52
N HIS A 171 4.40 -1.06 -12.39
CA HIS A 171 5.28 -0.07 -11.76
C HIS A 171 5.17 -0.12 -10.23
N PHE A 172 3.99 -0.42 -9.70
CA PHE A 172 3.82 -0.74 -8.28
C PHE A 172 4.74 -1.90 -7.86
N SER A 173 4.78 -2.99 -8.63
CA SER A 173 5.57 -4.17 -8.26
C SER A 173 7.08 -3.95 -8.30
N GLN A 174 7.55 -2.87 -8.94
CA GLN A 174 8.95 -2.45 -8.94
C GLN A 174 9.32 -1.58 -7.73
N MET A 175 8.39 -1.38 -6.78
CA MET A 175 8.57 -0.56 -5.60
C MET A 175 9.03 0.85 -5.97
N GLU A 176 8.44 1.45 -7.01
CA GLU A 176 8.71 2.84 -7.36
C GLU A 176 8.05 3.80 -6.35
N LYS A 177 8.36 5.09 -6.42
CA LYS A 177 7.54 6.06 -5.67
C LYS A 177 6.14 6.14 -6.27
N ALA A 178 5.12 6.43 -5.45
CA ALA A 178 3.74 6.51 -5.92
C ALA A 178 3.55 7.48 -7.11
N GLY A 179 4.25 8.62 -7.11
CA GLY A 179 4.24 9.54 -8.26
C GLY A 179 4.95 9.00 -9.50
N GLU A 180 6.04 8.23 -9.31
CA GLU A 180 6.78 7.57 -10.39
C GLU A 180 5.95 6.45 -11.01
N VAL A 181 5.17 5.70 -10.22
CA VAL A 181 4.22 4.69 -10.73
C VAL A 181 3.25 5.28 -11.75
N LEU A 182 2.64 6.43 -11.44
CA LEU A 182 1.73 7.09 -12.38
C LEU A 182 2.47 7.61 -13.62
N ALA A 183 3.59 8.32 -13.41
CA ALA A 183 4.36 8.92 -14.50
C ALA A 183 4.88 7.86 -15.49
N ASN A 184 5.46 6.78 -14.99
CA ASN A 184 6.02 5.72 -15.82
C ASN A 184 4.91 4.90 -16.51
N SER A 185 3.75 4.73 -15.87
CA SER A 185 2.59 4.09 -16.52
C SER A 185 2.07 4.91 -17.71
N ILE A 186 2.03 6.24 -17.56
CA ILE A 186 1.70 7.17 -18.65
C ILE A 186 2.77 7.09 -19.74
N ASP A 187 4.06 7.11 -19.38
CA ASP A 187 5.15 6.98 -20.35
C ASP A 187 5.08 5.67 -21.14
N ASP A 188 4.78 4.55 -20.48
CA ASP A 188 4.55 3.26 -21.13
C ASP A 188 3.38 3.35 -22.13
N TYR A 189 2.27 3.99 -21.74
CA TYR A 189 1.12 4.19 -22.62
C TYR A 189 1.49 4.99 -23.88
N LEU A 190 2.13 6.15 -23.69
CA LEU A 190 2.52 7.07 -24.77
C LEU A 190 3.54 6.43 -25.74
N ASN A 191 4.46 5.62 -25.22
CA ASN A 191 5.47 4.93 -26.03
C ASN A 191 4.91 3.72 -26.78
N TYR A 192 3.94 3.01 -26.20
CA TYR A 192 3.32 1.84 -26.83
C TYR A 192 2.32 2.24 -27.93
N HIS A 193 1.54 3.30 -27.70
CA HIS A 193 0.47 3.73 -28.60
C HIS A 193 0.93 4.83 -29.57
N SER A 194 1.62 4.44 -30.64
CA SER A 194 2.10 5.37 -31.69
C SER A 194 0.99 6.14 -32.44
N ARG A 195 -0.28 5.71 -32.31
CA ARG A 195 -1.46 6.37 -32.89
C ARG A 195 -2.56 6.44 -31.85
N MET A 196 -2.69 7.61 -31.23
CA MET A 196 -3.72 7.88 -30.22
C MET A 196 -4.92 8.62 -30.81
N ASP A 197 -6.11 8.23 -30.38
CA ASP A 197 -7.36 8.95 -30.60
C ASP A 197 -7.82 9.71 -29.34
N LYS A 198 -9.05 10.26 -29.39
CA LYS A 198 -9.57 11.09 -28.29
C LYS A 198 -9.74 10.33 -26.97
N ALA A 199 -10.05 9.03 -27.01
CA ALA A 199 -10.18 8.21 -25.82
C ALA A 199 -8.81 7.96 -25.20
N ASP A 200 -7.77 7.73 -26.01
CA ASP A 200 -6.39 7.58 -25.53
C ASP A 200 -5.88 8.81 -24.78
N TYR A 201 -6.00 10.01 -25.37
CA TYR A 201 -5.57 11.25 -24.71
C TYR A 201 -6.32 11.45 -23.38
N LYS A 202 -7.60 11.13 -23.38
CA LYS A 202 -8.44 11.23 -22.19
C LYS A 202 -8.00 10.24 -21.11
N THR A 203 -7.65 9.01 -21.47
CA THR A 203 -7.15 7.99 -20.54
C THR A 203 -5.86 8.45 -19.86
N VAL A 204 -4.92 9.02 -20.63
CA VAL A 204 -3.65 9.54 -20.09
C VAL A 204 -3.86 10.72 -19.14
N GLU A 205 -4.88 11.54 -19.38
CA GLU A 205 -5.19 12.72 -18.55
C GLU A 205 -6.08 12.41 -17.32
N GLU A 206 -6.74 11.25 -17.25
CA GLU A 206 -7.79 11.04 -16.24
C GLU A 206 -7.39 10.20 -15.03
N PHE A 207 -6.39 9.33 -15.15
CA PHE A 207 -5.87 8.56 -14.01
C PHE A 207 -5.04 9.49 -13.13
N GLU A 208 -5.43 9.58 -11.86
CA GLU A 208 -4.76 10.46 -10.91
C GLU A 208 -4.37 9.70 -9.65
N LEU A 209 -3.28 10.16 -9.02
CA LEU A 209 -2.82 9.70 -7.72
C LEU A 209 -3.49 10.51 -6.61
N PHE A 210 -4.09 9.81 -5.66
CA PHE A 210 -4.59 10.31 -4.40
C PHE A 210 -3.63 9.85 -3.30
N GLY A 211 -2.88 10.79 -2.72
CA GLY A 211 -1.87 10.49 -1.71
C GLY A 211 -0.62 11.35 -1.88
N ASP A 212 0.47 10.95 -1.23
CA ASP A 212 1.76 11.61 -1.34
C ASP A 212 2.53 11.05 -2.56
N PRO A 213 2.81 11.85 -3.61
CA PRO A 213 3.59 11.38 -4.76
C PRO A 213 5.04 11.00 -4.42
N THR A 214 5.56 11.45 -3.28
CA THR A 214 6.91 11.12 -2.81
C THR A 214 6.97 9.82 -2.01
N LEU A 215 5.80 9.21 -1.71
CA LEU A 215 5.70 7.95 -1.00
C LEU A 215 6.52 6.86 -1.70
N GLN A 216 7.52 6.32 -1.00
CA GLN A 216 8.23 5.13 -1.42
C GLN A 216 7.36 3.88 -1.16
N ILE A 217 6.93 3.19 -2.23
CA ILE A 217 6.18 1.93 -2.12
C ILE A 217 7.12 0.84 -1.58
N GLY A 218 6.58 -0.06 -0.75
CA GLY A 218 7.37 -0.97 0.08
C GLY A 218 7.95 -0.30 1.33
N GLY A 219 7.98 1.04 1.33
CA GLY A 219 8.55 1.90 2.36
C GLY A 219 9.99 2.32 2.03
N TYR A 220 10.50 3.30 2.76
CA TYR A 220 11.85 3.84 2.51
C TYR A 220 12.92 2.81 2.84
N GLU A 221 13.93 2.69 1.98
CA GLU A 221 15.17 2.02 2.36
C GLU A 221 15.66 2.59 3.70
N GLY A 222 15.98 1.71 4.63
CA GLY A 222 16.67 2.13 5.84
C GLY A 222 16.40 1.25 7.05
N CYS A 223 17.16 1.54 8.09
CA CYS A 223 17.01 1.01 9.42
C CYS A 223 16.76 2.22 10.31
N SER A 224 15.58 2.30 10.95
CA SER A 224 15.20 3.44 11.79
C SER A 224 14.67 2.98 13.13
N LEU A 225 14.96 3.74 14.19
CA LEU A 225 14.44 3.50 15.54
C LEU A 225 12.94 3.79 15.55
N SER A 226 12.12 2.75 15.50
CA SER A 226 10.67 2.87 15.68
C SER A 226 10.30 3.02 17.16
N LYS A 227 11.15 2.51 18.06
CA LYS A 227 11.03 2.68 19.51
C LYS A 227 12.40 2.68 20.18
N PRO A 228 12.67 3.60 21.13
CA PRO A 228 11.78 4.70 21.54
C PRO A 228 11.67 5.80 20.47
N ARG A 229 10.51 6.47 20.42
CA ARG A 229 10.29 7.60 19.51
C ARG A 229 11.04 8.85 20.00
N PRO A 230 11.60 9.66 19.08
CA PRO A 230 12.20 10.95 19.43
C PRO A 230 11.19 11.87 20.13
N GLY A 231 11.57 12.41 21.29
CA GLY A 231 10.76 13.36 22.05
C GLY A 231 9.62 12.77 22.87
N TYR A 232 9.60 11.47 23.15
CA TYR A 232 8.56 10.81 23.95
C TYR A 232 9.04 10.39 25.34
N PHE A 233 8.09 10.30 26.28
CA PHE A 233 8.26 9.76 27.62
C PHE A 233 7.76 8.31 27.69
N TYR A 234 8.63 7.42 28.17
CA TYR A 234 8.37 6.00 28.38
C TYR A 234 8.49 5.64 29.86
N LEU A 235 7.58 4.80 30.34
CA LEU A 235 7.56 4.27 31.71
C LEU A 235 7.36 2.74 31.64
N PHE A 236 8.39 1.98 32.01
CA PHE A 236 8.44 0.51 31.95
C PHE A 236 7.97 -0.04 30.59
N ASN A 237 8.67 0.36 29.52
CA ASN A 237 8.38 0.05 28.11
C ASN A 237 7.09 0.66 27.54
N LYS A 238 6.23 1.27 28.36
CA LYS A 238 4.99 1.89 27.90
C LYS A 238 5.24 3.33 27.50
N GLU A 239 4.87 3.67 26.27
CA GLU A 239 4.81 5.06 25.84
C GLU A 239 3.68 5.81 26.55
N VAL A 240 3.98 6.99 27.11
CA VAL A 240 3.04 7.75 27.94
C VAL A 240 2.59 9.03 27.26
N MET A 241 3.52 9.88 26.82
CA MET A 241 3.22 11.19 26.24
C MET A 241 4.44 11.83 25.53
N PRO A 242 4.24 12.80 24.63
CA PRO A 242 5.32 13.66 24.14
C PRO A 242 5.94 14.52 25.27
N THR A 243 7.18 14.94 25.08
CA THR A 243 7.94 15.78 26.02
C THR A 243 7.99 17.24 25.56
N LEU A 244 8.10 18.17 26.51
CA LEU A 244 8.01 19.63 26.25
C LEU A 244 9.18 20.23 25.45
N PHE A 245 10.29 19.50 25.30
CA PHE A 245 11.51 19.99 24.63
C PHE A 245 12.10 18.97 23.63
N GLY A 246 11.28 18.02 23.16
CA GLY A 246 11.69 17.06 22.13
C GLY A 246 12.74 16.04 22.57
N ARG A 247 12.99 15.91 23.88
CA ARG A 247 13.98 14.97 24.42
C ARG A 247 13.31 13.68 24.88
N THR A 248 13.80 12.54 24.42
CA THR A 248 13.25 11.24 24.85
C THR A 248 13.65 10.90 26.29
N PHE A 249 12.67 10.54 27.12
CA PHE A 249 12.86 10.16 28.52
C PHE A 249 12.33 8.75 28.77
N ILE A 250 13.10 7.95 29.50
CA ILE A 250 12.79 6.54 29.77
C ILE A 250 12.95 6.28 31.27
N ILE A 251 11.95 5.67 31.90
CA ILE A 251 12.02 5.16 33.27
C ILE A 251 11.79 3.65 33.23
N GLY A 252 12.72 2.87 33.79
CA GLY A 252 12.69 1.41 33.73
C GLY A 252 13.18 0.85 32.38
N LYS A 253 13.07 -0.46 32.21
CA LYS A 253 13.42 -1.15 30.96
C LYS A 253 12.63 -0.66 29.75
N ILE A 254 13.25 -0.76 28.58
CA ILE A 254 12.62 -0.56 27.26
C ILE A 254 12.93 -1.71 26.32
N GLU A 255 11.98 -1.97 25.45
CA GLU A 255 12.23 -2.61 24.17
C GLU A 255 12.62 -1.54 23.15
N ILE A 256 13.77 -1.74 22.52
CA ILE A 256 14.25 -0.96 21.39
C ILE A 256 13.86 -1.73 20.13
N GLU A 257 13.19 -1.05 19.22
CA GLU A 257 12.62 -1.65 18.01
C GLU A 257 13.18 -0.91 16.79
N ALA A 258 13.62 -1.68 15.81
CA ALA A 258 14.05 -1.16 14.52
C ALA A 258 12.98 -1.47 13.46
N ALA A 259 12.52 -0.42 12.76
CA ALA A 259 11.79 -0.56 11.51
C ALA A 259 12.79 -0.58 10.35
N THR A 260 12.80 -1.67 9.59
CA THR A 260 13.82 -1.96 8.59
C THR A 260 13.26 -2.26 7.22
N ALA A 261 14.02 -1.86 6.18
CA ALA A 261 14.32 -2.59 4.94
C ALA A 261 13.82 -4.06 4.85
N THR A 262 13.24 -4.56 3.75
CA THR A 262 13.00 -6.01 3.56
C THR A 262 14.29 -6.70 3.16
N ASP A 263 15.23 -5.92 2.65
CA ASP A 263 16.58 -6.31 2.26
C ASP A 263 17.56 -6.40 3.45
N MET A 264 17.08 -6.38 4.70
CA MET A 264 17.95 -6.48 5.88
C MET A 264 18.24 -7.94 6.27
N THR A 265 19.52 -8.25 6.42
CA THR A 265 20.02 -9.54 6.91
C THR A 265 20.09 -9.60 8.43
N LYS A 266 20.41 -8.47 9.08
CA LYS A 266 20.47 -8.34 10.53
C LYS A 266 20.45 -6.88 10.95
N VAL A 267 20.14 -6.63 12.21
CA VAL A 267 20.26 -5.33 12.88
C VAL A 267 21.09 -5.47 14.14
N ASP A 268 22.14 -4.65 14.24
CA ASP A 268 22.97 -4.52 15.43
C ASP A 268 22.47 -3.32 16.27
N PHE A 269 22.35 -3.52 17.58
CA PHE A 269 21.91 -2.52 18.55
C PHE A 269 23.06 -2.12 19.45
N TYR A 270 23.28 -0.81 19.60
CA TYR A 270 24.38 -0.22 20.34
C TYR A 270 23.87 0.74 21.41
N ILE A 271 24.58 0.78 22.53
CA ILE A 271 24.46 1.83 23.55
C ILE A 271 25.83 2.47 23.71
N ASP A 272 25.91 3.78 23.47
CA ASP A 272 27.16 4.56 23.56
C ASP A 272 28.33 3.90 22.79
N GLU A 273 28.10 3.58 21.52
CA GLU A 273 29.07 2.91 20.61
C GLU A 273 29.42 1.44 20.98
N GLU A 274 28.92 0.91 22.09
CA GLU A 274 29.11 -0.49 22.48
C GLU A 274 28.00 -1.37 21.92
N LEU A 275 28.35 -2.40 21.14
CA LEU A 275 27.41 -3.40 20.63
C LEU A 275 26.79 -4.18 21.80
N ARG A 276 25.45 -4.16 21.90
CA ARG A 276 24.69 -4.87 22.93
C ARG A 276 23.96 -6.09 22.40
N HIS A 277 23.46 -6.03 21.18
CA HIS A 277 22.67 -7.11 20.60
C HIS A 277 22.75 -7.14 19.07
N THR A 278 22.59 -8.33 18.50
CA THR A 278 22.41 -8.55 17.05
C THR A 278 21.14 -9.36 16.86
N ALA A 279 20.17 -8.81 16.15
CA ALA A 279 18.96 -9.50 15.74
C ALA A 279 19.10 -9.93 14.28
N GLU A 280 19.11 -11.24 14.03
CA GLU A 280 19.28 -11.81 12.68
C GLU A 280 17.95 -12.03 11.94
N ASN A 281 16.81 -11.90 12.63
CA ASN A 281 15.49 -12.12 12.05
C ASN A 281 14.52 -11.04 12.52
N ALA A 282 13.58 -10.66 11.65
CA ALA A 282 12.47 -9.81 12.03
C ALA A 282 11.50 -10.54 12.99
N PRO A 283 10.83 -9.83 13.91
CA PRO A 283 10.99 -8.41 14.21
C PRO A 283 12.33 -8.12 14.90
N TYR A 284 13.04 -7.08 14.43
CA TYR A 284 14.34 -6.70 14.99
C TYR A 284 14.14 -5.89 16.27
N THR A 285 14.20 -6.57 17.41
CA THR A 285 14.00 -5.94 18.72
C THR A 285 15.06 -6.39 19.72
N TRP A 286 15.32 -5.52 20.71
CA TRP A 286 16.17 -5.82 21.85
C TRP A 286 15.61 -5.18 23.13
N THR A 287 15.53 -5.94 24.21
CA THR A 287 15.15 -5.37 25.52
C THR A 287 16.38 -4.88 26.26
N TRP A 288 16.45 -3.58 26.49
CA TRP A 288 17.43 -2.94 27.37
C TRP A 288 16.89 -2.89 28.80
N ASP A 289 17.37 -3.81 29.64
CA ASP A 289 17.03 -3.96 31.07
C ASP A 289 18.27 -3.88 31.98
N GLU A 290 19.35 -3.27 31.48
CA GLU A 290 20.58 -3.05 32.25
C GLU A 290 20.44 -1.78 33.10
N ILE A 291 21.22 -1.69 34.19
CA ILE A 291 21.29 -0.46 34.98
C ILE A 291 21.85 0.65 34.08
N ALA A 292 21.07 1.71 33.90
CA ALA A 292 21.42 2.84 33.05
C ALA A 292 20.89 4.14 33.67
N PHE A 293 21.74 5.16 33.74
CA PHE A 293 21.41 6.42 34.39
C PHE A 293 21.99 7.61 33.64
N GLY A 294 21.13 8.55 33.29
CA GLY A 294 21.53 9.80 32.66
C GLY A 294 21.39 9.74 31.14
N LYS A 295 22.31 10.43 30.45
CA LYS A 295 22.26 10.57 28.99
C LYS A 295 22.97 9.40 28.34
N HIS A 296 22.33 8.80 27.34
CA HIS A 296 22.89 7.74 26.52
C HIS A 296 22.48 7.93 25.06
N ASN A 297 23.28 7.44 24.13
CA ASN A 297 22.93 7.33 22.72
C ASN A 297 22.55 5.88 22.40
N ILE A 298 21.36 5.69 21.84
CA ILE A 298 20.93 4.42 21.26
C ILE A 298 21.22 4.49 19.77
N LYS A 299 21.96 3.54 19.23
CA LYS A 299 22.20 3.43 17.79
C LYS A 299 21.82 2.05 17.27
N ILE A 300 21.26 2.00 16.07
CA ILE A 300 21.02 0.76 15.32
C ILE A 300 21.78 0.80 14.00
N VAL A 301 22.23 -0.36 13.55
CA VAL A 301 22.89 -0.55 12.25
C VAL A 301 22.26 -1.75 11.56
N GLY A 302 21.52 -1.49 10.48
CA GLY A 302 20.95 -2.52 9.61
C GLY A 302 21.93 -2.89 8.48
N TYR A 303 22.04 -4.18 8.18
CA TYR A 303 22.94 -4.72 7.16
C TYR A 303 22.15 -5.25 5.97
N LYS A 304 22.42 -4.70 4.77
CA LYS A 304 21.70 -5.04 3.54
C LYS A 304 22.20 -6.35 2.91
N GLU A 305 21.31 -7.10 2.27
CA GLU A 305 21.64 -8.27 1.43
C GLU A 305 22.56 -7.90 0.26
N SER A 306 22.32 -6.73 -0.35
CA SER A 306 23.14 -6.20 -1.45
C SER A 306 24.53 -5.74 -1.02
N GLY A 307 24.82 -5.78 0.28
CA GLY A 307 26.01 -5.21 0.90
C GLY A 307 25.84 -3.74 1.28
N GLY A 308 26.47 -3.35 2.37
CA GLY A 308 26.36 -2.00 2.94
C GLY A 308 25.53 -1.96 4.23
N THR A 309 25.48 -0.79 4.84
CA THR A 309 24.81 -0.56 6.13
C THR A 309 23.99 0.72 6.11
N VAL A 310 22.90 0.73 6.88
CA VAL A 310 22.14 1.94 7.20
C VAL A 310 22.09 2.07 8.71
N GLU A 311 22.36 3.26 9.22
CA GLU A 311 22.39 3.54 10.65
C GLU A 311 21.39 4.63 11.04
N ASN A 312 20.90 4.54 12.27
CA ASN A 312 20.10 5.57 12.90
C ASN A 312 20.37 5.60 14.40
N ASP A 313 20.43 6.79 14.99
CA ASP A 313 20.67 6.97 16.41
C ASP A 313 19.69 7.95 17.06
N LEU A 314 19.59 7.86 18.39
CA LEU A 314 18.73 8.68 19.22
C LEU A 314 19.36 8.89 20.61
N ASP A 315 19.52 10.15 20.97
CA ASP A 315 19.88 10.54 22.33
C ASP A 315 18.67 10.44 23.28
N VAL A 316 18.86 9.69 24.37
CA VAL A 316 17.84 9.49 25.40
C VAL A 316 18.33 9.95 26.78
N THR A 317 17.40 10.16 27.70
CA THR A 317 17.69 10.15 29.14
C THR A 317 16.98 8.98 29.78
N ILE A 318 17.73 8.06 30.37
CA ILE A 318 17.18 6.85 31.00
C ILE A 318 17.48 6.82 32.50
N PHE A 319 16.52 6.29 33.26
CA PHE A 319 16.64 5.95 34.67
C PHE A 319 16.12 4.52 34.88
N ASN A 320 17.02 3.54 34.78
CA ASN A 320 16.77 2.13 35.09
C ASN A 320 17.72 1.70 36.22
N ILE A 321 17.16 1.40 37.40
CA ILE A 321 17.90 1.13 38.64
C ILE A 321 17.43 -0.19 39.22
#